data_AF-A0A938BF82-F1
#
_entry.id   AF-A0A938BF82-F1
#
_cell.length_a   1.000
_cell.length_b   1.000
_cell.length_c   1.000
_cell.angle_alpha   90.00
_cell.angle_beta   90.00
_cell.angle_gamma   90.00
#
_symmetry.space_group_name_H-M   'P 1'
#
loop_
_entity.id
_entity.type
_entity.pdbx_description
1 polymer ?
#
loop_
_entity_poly.entity_id
_entity_poly.type
_entity_poly.pdbx_seq_one_letter_code
_entity_poly.pdbx_strand_id
1 'polypeptide(L)'
;MIDYQTGKKNLWMRLIALIVAEVFLISSVPIADAFDRGVTLSSRQNEIQESDFVKTDRIKEVLKKTSDFIKERKDLEKNRNQVTDVVNNINKSVVEGVQEKVEGEFQINRNLIQARTKRLKIAGSVGEFNYVQYDDGMIVYSKDGLTSRIENERIVDPLGNVTIKNTDNMQYNDKRLLVSYDAEIIDPLGNTTTVKWYGATYTPDSVFYGGDETNANKNITGYTQEVTDALGNTTNVNFKDATYSGKLLSTYIREVTDNLGNITKEEFSNPTYDDAKRLISYHLVTTDTFGNVTLTDRVSTTYNNKDLVTDYTEIVSDLQGNSLTTEWHGQYNDFNQLTGYTKKDTDESGNITETQWHSPEYDKWDRLVSYKIDKKGLTGVQTKEETWNTLDNYGRVTNSKTKYTDGLGVVTEEDTIYTYNNKHQLTSSSTTRKDQTGVITLRESSYDYDKYGRIVNTDNIYSQTIDGNKLVTKEEISYTYYNSFCKVKSQYVKRIDPAGVETLSETTYEYNSFNLLSHAVATYTEYCLSDGKAVKVITAEDTTYNYNKYKQLETSITKRKDAAGVESIN
;
A
#
# COMPACT_ATOMS: atom_id res chain seq x y z
N MET A 1 -41.73 14.07 19.91
CA MET A 1 -41.71 12.80 19.15
C MET A 1 -41.18 12.95 17.72
N ILE A 2 -40.62 14.10 17.33
CA ILE A 2 -40.06 14.35 15.98
C ILE A 2 -38.53 14.26 15.96
N ASP A 3 -37.84 14.18 17.11
CA ASP A 3 -36.37 14.31 17.15
C ASP A 3 -35.59 13.00 17.39
N TYR A 4 -36.26 11.84 17.30
CA TYR A 4 -35.60 10.54 17.46
C TYR A 4 -35.07 9.96 16.13
N GLN A 5 -35.61 10.42 15.00
CA GLN A 5 -35.23 9.93 13.66
C GLN A 5 -33.99 10.65 13.10
N THR A 6 -33.81 11.93 13.43
CA THR A 6 -32.65 12.75 13.02
C THR A 6 -31.34 12.26 13.66
N GLY A 7 -31.41 11.80 14.91
CA GLY A 7 -30.27 11.23 15.64
C GLY A 7 -29.76 9.91 15.04
N LYS A 8 -30.66 9.04 14.55
CA LYS A 8 -30.26 7.79 13.88
C LYS A 8 -29.59 8.04 12.54
N LYS A 9 -30.08 8.99 11.72
CA LYS A 9 -29.45 9.35 10.44
C LYS A 9 -28.03 9.92 10.61
N ASN A 10 -27.80 10.75 11.64
CA ASN A 10 -26.47 11.28 11.93
C ASN A 10 -25.50 10.23 12.51
N LEU A 11 -26.02 9.23 13.24
CA LEU A 11 -25.21 8.10 13.71
C LEU A 11 -24.78 7.20 12.54
N TRP A 12 -25.68 6.92 11.59
CA TRP A 12 -25.40 6.13 10.39
C TRP A 12 -24.43 6.83 9.43
N MET A 13 -24.55 8.13 9.19
CA MET A 13 -23.57 8.87 8.38
C MET A 13 -22.18 8.92 9.04
N ARG A 14 -22.11 8.94 10.38
CA ARG A 14 -20.84 8.84 11.11
C ARG A 14 -20.23 7.45 11.04
N LEU A 15 -21.05 6.39 11.08
CA LEU A 15 -20.63 5.00 10.89
C LEU A 15 -20.13 4.74 9.46
N ILE A 16 -20.84 5.22 8.44
CA ILE A 16 -20.42 5.13 7.04
C ILE A 16 -19.14 5.94 6.80
N ALA A 17 -19.02 7.15 7.38
CA ALA A 17 -17.78 7.92 7.30
C ALA A 17 -16.60 7.23 8.02
N LEU A 18 -16.86 6.52 9.13
CA LEU A 18 -15.85 5.73 9.83
C LEU A 18 -15.42 4.51 9.01
N ILE A 19 -16.37 3.81 8.39
CA ILE A 19 -16.12 2.65 7.51
C ILE A 19 -15.40 3.09 6.24
N VAL A 20 -15.77 4.22 5.64
CA VAL A 20 -15.05 4.79 4.49
C VAL A 20 -13.65 5.24 4.90
N ALA A 21 -13.46 5.81 6.09
CA ALA A 21 -12.14 6.15 6.62
C ALA A 21 -11.31 4.90 6.97
N GLU A 22 -11.92 3.83 7.48
CA GLU A 22 -11.28 2.53 7.72
C GLU A 22 -10.92 1.83 6.40
N VAL A 23 -11.79 1.85 5.39
CA VAL A 23 -11.49 1.34 4.04
C VAL A 23 -10.40 2.18 3.38
N PHE A 24 -10.37 3.50 3.60
CA PHE A 24 -9.29 4.39 3.15
C PHE A 24 -7.97 4.12 3.91
N LEU A 25 -8.04 3.81 5.21
CA LEU A 25 -6.89 3.46 6.04
C LEU A 25 -6.34 2.06 5.70
N ILE A 26 -7.21 1.07 5.49
CA ILE A 26 -6.88 -0.31 5.09
C ILE A 26 -6.38 -0.37 3.64
N SER A 27 -6.87 0.48 2.74
CA SER A 27 -6.31 0.64 1.39
C SER A 27 -5.04 1.51 1.35
N SER A 28 -4.75 2.27 2.42
CA SER A 28 -3.50 3.02 2.59
C SER A 28 -2.40 2.27 3.37
N VAL A 29 -2.71 1.12 3.99
CA VAL A 29 -1.71 0.12 4.34
C VAL A 29 -1.34 -0.58 3.04
N PRO A 30 -0.05 -0.63 2.64
CA PRO A 30 0.31 -0.99 1.28
C PRO A 30 -0.08 -2.44 0.96
N ILE A 31 -1.18 -2.59 0.20
CA ILE A 31 -1.41 -3.74 -0.69
C ILE A 31 -0.46 -3.57 -1.90
N ALA A 32 0.82 -3.34 -1.64
CA ALA A 32 1.88 -3.23 -2.65
C ALA A 32 2.43 -4.61 -3.02
N ASP A 33 2.22 -5.64 -2.20
CA ASP A 33 2.78 -6.98 -2.45
C ASP A 33 1.97 -7.86 -3.43
N ALA A 34 0.82 -7.37 -3.94
CA ALA A 34 -0.02 -8.14 -4.88
C ALA A 34 0.00 -7.63 -6.33
N PHE A 35 0.71 -6.54 -6.63
CA PHE A 35 0.87 -6.02 -8.00
C PHE A 35 2.33 -5.90 -8.48
N ASP A 36 3.31 -6.35 -7.69
CA ASP A 36 4.74 -6.23 -8.04
C ASP A 36 5.27 -7.38 -8.93
N ARG A 37 4.66 -7.54 -10.11
CA ARG A 37 5.30 -8.20 -11.27
C ARG A 37 5.15 -7.38 -12.55
N GLY A 38 5.20 -6.05 -12.40
CA GLY A 38 5.43 -5.13 -13.50
C GLY A 38 6.91 -4.74 -13.53
N VAL A 39 7.68 -5.40 -14.39
CA VAL A 39 9.09 -5.14 -14.68
C VAL A 39 9.44 -3.63 -14.65
N THR A 40 10.33 -3.25 -13.74
CA THR A 40 10.88 -1.90 -13.59
C THR A 40 11.69 -1.48 -14.83
N LEU A 41 11.17 -0.53 -15.61
CA LEU A 41 11.82 0.06 -16.79
C LEU A 41 12.63 1.35 -16.49
N SER A 42 12.67 1.80 -15.23
CA SER A 42 13.39 3.04 -14.84
C SER A 42 14.92 2.91 -14.90
N SER A 43 15.48 1.71 -14.90
CA SER A 43 16.91 1.46 -15.11
C SER A 43 17.37 1.74 -16.56
N ARG A 44 16.44 1.79 -17.53
CA ARG A 44 16.76 2.13 -18.94
C ARG A 44 16.81 3.63 -19.23
N GLN A 45 16.21 4.48 -18.41
CA GLN A 45 16.15 5.92 -18.68
C GLN A 45 17.46 6.64 -18.33
N ASN A 46 18.22 6.13 -17.35
CA ASN A 46 19.55 6.67 -17.02
C ASN A 46 20.64 6.24 -18.03
N GLU A 47 20.49 5.09 -18.71
CA GLU A 47 21.39 4.70 -19.81
C GLU A 47 21.15 5.53 -21.11
N ILE A 48 19.95 6.06 -21.30
CA ILE A 48 19.57 6.81 -22.51
C ILE A 48 19.99 8.30 -22.42
N GLN A 49 20.12 8.86 -21.22
CA GLN A 49 20.51 10.27 -21.06
C GLN A 49 22.03 10.50 -21.00
N GLU A 50 22.84 9.47 -20.75
CA GLU A 50 24.32 9.55 -20.77
C GLU A 50 24.98 8.98 -22.03
N SER A 51 24.21 8.45 -22.98
CA SER A 51 24.77 7.88 -24.20
C SER A 51 24.60 8.84 -25.39
N ASP A 52 25.75 9.25 -25.95
CA ASP A 52 25.99 10.19 -27.05
C ASP A 52 25.40 9.71 -28.41
N PHE A 53 24.10 9.34 -28.44
CA PHE A 53 23.43 8.59 -29.52
C PHE A 53 22.81 9.44 -30.62
N VAL A 54 23.07 10.74 -30.68
CA VAL A 54 22.57 11.62 -31.76
C VAL A 54 23.70 12.16 -32.62
N LYS A 55 24.52 11.26 -33.18
CA LYS A 55 25.44 11.58 -34.28
C LYS A 55 25.00 10.87 -35.55
N THR A 56 24.73 11.67 -36.58
CA THR A 56 24.12 11.30 -37.87
C THR A 56 24.91 10.24 -38.65
N ASP A 57 26.20 10.07 -38.34
CA ASP A 57 27.07 9.08 -38.98
C ASP A 57 26.79 7.65 -38.53
N ARG A 58 26.30 7.43 -37.31
CA ARG A 58 25.95 6.10 -36.80
C ARG A 58 24.60 5.60 -37.36
N ILE A 59 23.70 6.53 -37.69
CA ILE A 59 22.44 6.22 -38.42
C ILE A 59 22.76 5.68 -39.82
N LYS A 60 23.76 6.25 -40.51
CA LYS A 60 24.21 5.72 -41.81
C LYS A 60 24.80 4.32 -41.70
N GLU A 61 25.51 4.02 -40.62
CA GLU A 61 26.08 2.69 -40.37
C GLU A 61 25.01 1.63 -40.06
N VAL A 62 23.98 2.00 -39.28
CA VAL A 62 22.83 1.13 -38.97
C VAL A 62 21.96 0.88 -40.22
N LEU A 63 21.75 1.90 -41.06
CA LEU A 63 21.05 1.76 -42.34
C LEU A 63 21.82 0.86 -43.33
N LYS A 64 23.16 0.94 -43.30
CA LYS A 64 24.01 0.04 -44.09
C LYS A 64 23.92 -1.40 -43.58
N LYS A 65 23.99 -1.63 -42.26
CA LYS A 65 23.82 -2.97 -41.64
C LYS A 65 22.45 -3.58 -41.89
N THR A 66 21.38 -2.78 -41.87
CA THR A 66 20.03 -3.27 -42.18
C THR A 66 19.85 -3.59 -43.67
N SER A 67 20.45 -2.80 -44.57
CA SER A 67 20.50 -3.12 -46.00
C SER A 67 21.26 -4.43 -46.27
N ASP A 68 22.40 -4.63 -45.61
CA ASP A 68 23.22 -5.85 -45.75
C ASP A 68 22.47 -7.09 -45.20
N PHE A 69 21.78 -6.94 -44.07
CA PHE A 69 20.94 -8.00 -43.48
C PHE A 69 19.74 -8.38 -44.36
N ILE A 70 19.09 -7.42 -45.01
CA ILE A 70 17.99 -7.68 -45.95
C ILE A 70 18.49 -8.45 -47.18
N LYS A 71 19.71 -8.14 -47.66
CA LYS A 71 20.32 -8.85 -48.78
C LYS A 71 20.65 -10.31 -48.43
N GLU A 72 21.23 -10.53 -47.24
CA GLU A 72 21.55 -11.88 -46.73
C GLU A 72 20.28 -12.72 -46.50
N ARG A 73 19.19 -12.10 -46.03
CA ARG A 73 17.90 -12.77 -45.85
C ARG A 73 17.25 -13.16 -47.19
N LYS A 74 17.44 -12.36 -48.24
CA LYS A 74 16.94 -12.65 -49.60
C LYS A 74 17.70 -13.79 -50.27
N ASP A 75 19.00 -13.93 -49.98
CA ASP A 75 19.83 -15.05 -50.44
C ASP A 75 19.50 -16.35 -49.68
N LEU A 76 19.15 -16.26 -48.39
CA LEU A 76 18.64 -17.39 -47.59
C LEU A 76 17.27 -17.90 -48.05
N GLU A 77 16.35 -17.02 -48.44
CA GLU A 77 15.06 -17.41 -49.01
C GLU A 77 15.19 -18.10 -50.38
N LYS A 78 16.18 -17.68 -51.19
CA LYS A 78 16.50 -18.35 -52.46
C LYS A 78 17.01 -19.79 -52.27
N ASN A 79 17.78 -20.04 -51.20
CA ASN A 79 18.20 -21.39 -50.81
C ASN A 79 17.05 -22.22 -50.20
N ARG A 80 16.09 -21.58 -49.52
CA ARG A 80 14.94 -22.26 -48.91
C ARG A 80 13.99 -22.84 -49.96
N ASN A 81 13.82 -22.15 -51.09
CA ASN A 81 12.97 -22.63 -52.19
C ASN A 81 13.56 -23.84 -52.95
N GLN A 82 14.89 -24.06 -52.89
CA GLN A 82 15.51 -25.29 -53.44
C GLN A 82 15.31 -26.53 -52.55
N VAL A 83 15.03 -26.32 -51.25
CA VAL A 83 14.80 -27.42 -50.29
C VAL A 83 13.36 -27.94 -50.39
N THR A 84 12.41 -27.12 -50.82
CA THR A 84 10.98 -27.49 -50.94
C THR A 84 10.73 -28.53 -52.04
N ASP A 85 11.53 -28.55 -53.11
CA ASP A 85 11.42 -29.56 -54.18
C ASP A 85 11.96 -30.95 -53.78
N VAL A 86 12.83 -31.02 -52.76
CA VAL A 86 13.35 -32.29 -52.22
C VAL A 86 12.38 -32.90 -51.19
N VAL A 87 11.64 -32.06 -50.45
CA VAL A 87 10.72 -32.49 -49.38
C VAL A 87 9.45 -33.14 -49.94
N ASN A 88 8.99 -32.76 -51.14
CA ASN A 88 7.80 -33.37 -51.75
C ASN A 88 8.00 -34.83 -52.19
N ASN A 89 9.25 -35.29 -52.39
CA ASN A 89 9.55 -36.69 -52.72
C ASN A 89 9.73 -37.62 -51.51
N ILE A 90 9.82 -37.07 -50.29
CA ILE A 90 10.01 -37.84 -49.04
C ILE A 90 8.67 -38.15 -48.34
N ASN A 91 7.61 -37.41 -48.66
CA ASN A 91 6.30 -37.48 -47.97
C ASN A 91 5.49 -38.78 -48.19
N LYS A 92 5.98 -39.78 -48.93
CA LYS A 92 5.29 -41.07 -49.10
C LYS A 92 5.78 -42.17 -48.14
N SER A 93 6.90 -41.99 -47.43
CA SER A 93 7.44 -42.99 -46.47
C SER A 93 7.39 -42.55 -45.00
N VAL A 94 6.87 -41.35 -44.70
CA VAL A 94 6.95 -40.73 -43.37
C VAL A 94 5.74 -41.02 -42.49
N VAL A 95 4.61 -41.47 -43.06
CA VAL A 95 3.36 -41.67 -42.30
C VAL A 95 3.45 -42.81 -41.27
N GLU A 96 4.38 -43.75 -41.41
CA GLU A 96 4.59 -44.84 -40.43
C GLU A 96 5.63 -44.51 -39.35
N GLY A 97 6.38 -43.40 -39.46
CA GLY A 97 7.46 -43.03 -38.53
C GLY A 97 7.12 -41.93 -37.50
N VAL A 98 5.89 -41.42 -37.50
CA VAL A 98 5.49 -40.27 -36.65
C VAL A 98 5.30 -40.67 -35.19
N GLN A 99 4.99 -41.93 -34.89
CA GLN A 99 4.84 -42.39 -33.49
C GLN A 99 6.19 -42.49 -32.75
N GLU A 100 7.23 -43.03 -33.38
CA GLU A 100 8.56 -43.16 -32.74
C GLU A 100 9.26 -41.81 -32.50
N LYS A 101 8.98 -40.80 -33.34
CA LYS A 101 9.60 -39.46 -33.19
C LYS A 101 9.00 -38.65 -32.03
N VAL A 102 7.70 -38.76 -31.78
CA VAL A 102 7.05 -38.09 -30.64
C VAL A 102 7.53 -38.74 -29.33
N GLU A 103 7.65 -40.06 -29.28
CA GLU A 103 8.25 -40.79 -28.15
C GLU A 103 9.72 -40.41 -27.95
N GLY A 104 10.49 -40.27 -29.04
CA GLY A 104 11.90 -39.89 -29.05
C GLY A 104 12.14 -38.47 -28.55
N GLU A 105 11.34 -37.49 -28.97
CA GLU A 105 11.43 -36.12 -28.47
C GLU A 105 11.08 -36.02 -26.98
N PHE A 106 10.06 -36.76 -26.53
CA PHE A 106 9.72 -36.84 -25.10
C PHE A 106 10.86 -37.44 -24.28
N GLN A 107 11.52 -38.50 -24.79
CA GLN A 107 12.67 -39.11 -24.13
C GLN A 107 13.91 -38.20 -24.15
N ILE A 108 14.17 -37.48 -25.23
CA ILE A 108 15.30 -36.53 -25.32
C ILE A 108 15.10 -35.37 -24.35
N ASN A 109 13.89 -34.81 -24.26
CA ASN A 109 13.60 -33.71 -23.34
C ASN A 109 13.68 -34.18 -21.87
N ARG A 110 13.19 -35.39 -21.58
CA ARG A 110 13.35 -36.03 -20.26
C ARG A 110 14.83 -36.27 -19.93
N ASN A 111 15.62 -36.75 -20.87
CA ASN A 111 17.06 -37.01 -20.68
C ASN A 111 17.85 -35.69 -20.53
N LEU A 112 17.47 -34.62 -21.23
CA LEU A 112 18.07 -33.30 -21.09
C LEU A 112 17.77 -32.68 -19.71
N ILE A 113 16.52 -32.78 -19.24
CA ILE A 113 16.13 -32.34 -17.90
C ILE A 113 16.85 -33.18 -16.84
N GLN A 114 16.93 -34.51 -17.01
CA GLN A 114 17.69 -35.38 -16.10
C GLN A 114 19.18 -35.05 -16.10
N ALA A 115 19.79 -34.78 -17.25
CA ALA A 115 21.20 -34.40 -17.36
C ALA A 115 21.50 -33.03 -16.74
N ARG A 116 20.62 -32.03 -16.93
CA ARG A 116 20.69 -30.73 -16.24
C ARG A 116 20.55 -30.90 -14.73
N THR A 117 19.57 -31.68 -14.29
CA THR A 117 19.35 -31.97 -12.86
C THR A 117 20.56 -32.69 -12.26
N LYS A 118 21.16 -33.64 -12.98
CA LYS A 118 22.35 -34.38 -12.55
C LYS A 118 23.60 -33.48 -12.47
N ARG A 119 23.79 -32.55 -13.43
CA ARG A 119 24.87 -31.54 -13.36
C ARG A 119 24.68 -30.58 -12.18
N LEU A 120 23.46 -30.09 -11.95
CA LEU A 120 23.15 -29.20 -10.83
C LEU A 120 23.35 -29.91 -9.48
N LYS A 121 23.01 -31.19 -9.40
CA LYS A 121 23.21 -32.03 -8.19
C LYS A 121 24.69 -32.34 -7.91
N ILE A 122 25.52 -32.43 -8.95
CA ILE A 122 26.98 -32.60 -8.81
C ILE A 122 27.66 -31.29 -8.41
N ALA A 123 27.13 -30.14 -8.84
CA ALA A 123 27.63 -28.82 -8.46
C ALA A 123 27.20 -28.37 -7.05
N GLY A 124 26.16 -29.00 -6.45
CA GLY A 124 25.62 -28.67 -5.13
C GLY A 124 26.04 -29.58 -3.98
N SER A 125 26.81 -30.64 -4.22
CA SER A 125 27.06 -31.71 -3.24
C SER A 125 28.12 -31.41 -2.16
N VAL A 126 28.69 -30.20 -2.13
CA VAL A 126 29.57 -29.74 -1.05
C VAL A 126 29.16 -28.30 -0.78
N GLY A 127 28.38 -28.03 0.29
CA GLY A 127 27.90 -26.73 0.86
C GLY A 127 27.22 -25.66 -0.04
N GLU A 128 26.77 -24.56 0.57
CA GLU A 128 26.20 -23.36 -0.12
C GLU A 128 27.29 -22.52 -0.83
N PHE A 129 28.04 -23.10 -1.78
CA PHE A 129 29.19 -22.39 -2.38
C PHE A 129 28.91 -21.68 -3.70
N ASN A 130 27.68 -21.74 -4.25
CA ASN A 130 27.33 -21.02 -5.47
C ASN A 130 26.47 -19.81 -5.13
N TYR A 131 26.98 -18.61 -5.42
CA TYR A 131 26.21 -17.37 -5.34
C TYR A 131 26.38 -16.54 -6.62
N VAL A 132 25.41 -15.68 -6.88
CA VAL A 132 25.48 -14.63 -7.90
C VAL A 132 25.31 -13.30 -7.18
N GLN A 133 26.29 -12.41 -7.33
CA GLN A 133 26.21 -11.04 -6.83
C GLN A 133 25.82 -10.10 -7.99
N TYR A 134 24.87 -9.22 -7.73
CA TYR A 134 24.36 -8.23 -8.67
C TYR A 134 24.97 -6.85 -8.38
N ASP A 135 24.93 -5.95 -9.37
CA ASP A 135 25.56 -4.62 -9.29
C ASP A 135 24.92 -3.71 -8.22
N ASP A 136 23.68 -3.98 -7.83
CA ASP A 136 22.94 -3.27 -6.80
C ASP A 136 23.27 -3.75 -5.36
N GLY A 137 24.12 -4.77 -5.24
CA GLY A 137 24.53 -5.38 -3.97
C GLY A 137 23.73 -6.61 -3.57
N MET A 138 22.67 -6.99 -4.30
CA MET A 138 21.91 -8.21 -4.03
C MET A 138 22.78 -9.45 -4.24
N ILE A 139 22.70 -10.43 -3.35
CA ILE A 139 23.42 -11.71 -3.45
C ILE A 139 22.43 -12.86 -3.40
N VAL A 140 22.42 -13.70 -4.42
CA VAL A 140 21.53 -14.86 -4.52
C VAL A 140 22.35 -16.14 -4.36
N TYR A 141 22.16 -16.85 -3.26
CA TYR A 141 22.78 -18.14 -2.98
C TYR A 141 21.94 -19.28 -3.55
N SER A 142 22.59 -20.30 -4.07
CA SER A 142 21.93 -21.48 -4.64
C SER A 142 22.49 -22.77 -4.09
N LYS A 143 21.59 -23.71 -3.80
CA LYS A 143 21.89 -25.09 -3.40
C LYS A 143 21.13 -26.06 -4.31
N ASP A 144 21.83 -27.03 -4.89
CA ASP A 144 21.26 -28.00 -5.83
C ASP A 144 20.52 -27.38 -7.04
N GLY A 145 20.94 -26.18 -7.44
CA GLY A 145 20.35 -25.41 -8.53
C GLY A 145 18.98 -24.80 -8.19
N LEU A 146 18.69 -24.59 -6.91
CA LEU A 146 17.56 -23.81 -6.40
C LEU A 146 18.09 -22.71 -5.49
N THR A 147 17.41 -21.57 -5.46
CA THR A 147 17.78 -20.46 -4.57
C THR A 147 17.62 -20.90 -3.11
N SER A 148 18.66 -20.80 -2.30
CA SER A 148 18.61 -21.15 -0.87
C SER A 148 18.47 -19.92 0.05
N ARG A 149 19.05 -18.79 -0.37
CA ARG A 149 19.00 -17.50 0.35
C ARG A 149 19.19 -16.34 -0.64
N ILE A 150 18.60 -15.19 -0.34
CA ILE A 150 18.79 -13.91 -1.02
C ILE A 150 19.17 -12.88 0.05
N GLU A 151 20.27 -12.17 -0.14
CA GLU A 151 20.74 -11.10 0.74
C GLU A 151 20.67 -9.76 0.01
N ASN A 152 20.35 -8.70 0.75
CA ASN A 152 20.33 -7.31 0.28
C ASN A 152 19.41 -7.06 -0.93
N GLU A 153 18.27 -7.75 -1.01
CA GLU A 153 17.26 -7.46 -2.03
C GLU A 153 16.69 -6.06 -1.77
N ARG A 154 16.83 -5.15 -2.74
CA ARG A 154 16.37 -3.77 -2.61
C ARG A 154 14.96 -3.65 -3.15
N ILE A 155 14.02 -3.27 -2.29
CA ILE A 155 12.63 -3.02 -2.69
C ILE A 155 12.42 -1.51 -2.64
N VAL A 156 12.02 -0.93 -3.77
CA VAL A 156 11.78 0.51 -3.88
C VAL A 156 10.28 0.74 -3.86
N ASP A 157 9.79 1.49 -2.87
CA ASP A 157 8.38 1.84 -2.80
C ASP A 157 8.01 2.95 -3.82
N PRO A 158 6.71 3.23 -4.06
CA PRO A 158 6.29 4.28 -4.99
C PRO A 158 6.79 5.69 -4.66
N LEU A 159 7.26 5.93 -3.44
CA LEU A 159 7.85 7.21 -3.02
C LEU A 159 9.37 7.24 -3.23
N GLY A 160 9.96 6.14 -3.69
CA GLY A 160 11.40 5.99 -3.90
C GLY A 160 12.17 5.59 -2.65
N ASN A 161 11.50 5.29 -1.54
CA ASN A 161 12.17 4.77 -0.35
C ASN A 161 12.66 3.35 -0.63
N VAL A 162 13.86 3.03 -0.15
CA VAL A 162 14.47 1.72 -0.34
C VAL A 162 14.39 0.93 0.96
N THR A 163 13.71 -0.20 0.95
CA THR A 163 13.80 -1.21 2.01
C THR A 163 14.76 -2.32 1.57
N ILE A 164 15.38 -2.98 2.54
CA ILE A 164 16.28 -4.11 2.32
C ILE A 164 15.60 -5.39 2.80
N LYS A 165 15.46 -6.37 1.92
CA LYS A 165 14.93 -7.70 2.24
C LYS A 165 16.05 -8.75 2.19
N ASN A 166 16.15 -9.53 3.26
CA ASN A 166 16.99 -10.72 3.33
C ASN A 166 16.06 -11.91 3.45
N THR A 167 16.13 -12.88 2.53
CA THR A 167 15.27 -14.06 2.52
C THR A 167 16.12 -15.31 2.70
N ASP A 168 15.92 -16.08 3.76
CA ASP A 168 16.70 -17.27 4.11
C ASP A 168 15.82 -18.51 4.30
N ASN A 169 16.46 -19.64 4.64
CA ASN A 169 15.80 -20.92 4.92
C ASN A 169 14.82 -21.38 3.83
N MET A 170 15.09 -21.11 2.56
CA MET A 170 14.21 -21.48 1.46
C MET A 170 14.17 -23.01 1.30
N GLN A 171 12.99 -23.61 1.45
CA GLN A 171 12.77 -25.05 1.32
C GLN A 171 11.89 -25.36 0.12
N TYR A 172 12.13 -26.52 -0.50
CA TYR A 172 11.41 -26.96 -1.69
C TYR A 172 10.91 -28.38 -1.49
N ASN A 173 9.75 -28.70 -2.07
CA ASN A 173 9.24 -30.07 -2.12
C ASN A 173 9.95 -30.93 -3.18
N ASP A 174 9.56 -32.20 -3.29
CA ASP A 174 10.14 -33.16 -4.26
C ASP A 174 9.98 -32.74 -5.73
N LYS A 175 9.02 -31.86 -6.02
CA LYS A 175 8.83 -31.27 -7.35
C LYS A 175 9.65 -30.01 -7.58
N ARG A 176 10.54 -29.66 -6.64
CA ARG A 176 11.36 -28.43 -6.63
C ARG A 176 10.51 -27.14 -6.57
N LEU A 177 9.31 -27.20 -5.99
CA LEU A 177 8.45 -26.04 -5.75
C LEU A 177 8.71 -25.49 -4.35
N LEU A 178 8.81 -24.16 -4.20
CA LEU A 178 9.10 -23.50 -2.92
C LEU A 178 7.97 -23.73 -1.93
N VAL A 179 8.26 -24.22 -0.73
CA VAL A 179 7.27 -24.53 0.31
C VAL A 179 7.42 -23.74 1.59
N SER A 180 8.60 -23.16 1.84
CA SER A 180 8.81 -22.21 2.92
C SER A 180 10.02 -21.31 2.69
N TYR A 181 10.06 -20.18 3.39
CA TYR A 181 11.22 -19.31 3.61
C TYR A 181 10.99 -18.44 4.85
N ASP A 182 12.08 -17.91 5.40
CA ASP A 182 12.05 -16.83 6.37
C ASP A 182 12.59 -15.56 5.68
N ALA A 183 12.14 -14.38 6.10
CA ALA A 183 12.67 -13.12 5.59
C ALA A 183 12.71 -12.02 6.65
N GLU A 184 13.68 -11.13 6.53
CA GLU A 184 13.84 -9.90 7.29
C GLU A 184 13.72 -8.71 6.33
N ILE A 185 12.84 -7.76 6.62
CA ILE A 185 12.64 -6.53 5.84
C ILE A 185 13.02 -5.35 6.73
N ILE A 186 14.02 -4.58 6.30
CA ILE A 186 14.57 -3.43 7.02
C ILE A 186 14.17 -2.17 6.27
N ASP A 187 13.41 -1.29 6.92
CA ASP A 187 12.97 -0.02 6.35
C ASP A 187 14.09 1.06 6.37
N PRO A 188 13.90 2.24 5.73
CA PRO A 188 14.90 3.31 5.74
C PRO A 188 15.23 3.88 7.12
N LEU A 189 14.38 3.64 8.12
CA LEU A 189 14.59 4.06 9.51
C LEU A 189 15.30 2.98 10.33
N GLY A 190 15.56 1.81 9.76
CA GLY A 190 16.18 0.66 10.42
C GLY A 190 15.19 -0.18 11.25
N ASN A 191 13.89 0.00 11.07
CA ASN A 191 12.90 -0.89 11.68
C ASN A 191 12.88 -2.22 10.93
N THR A 192 12.85 -3.32 11.67
CA THR A 192 12.85 -4.68 11.13
C THR A 192 11.45 -5.29 11.21
N THR A 193 10.96 -5.80 10.09
CA THR A 193 9.79 -6.70 10.01
C THR A 193 10.27 -8.09 9.62
N THR A 194 9.85 -9.14 10.34
CA THR A 194 10.17 -10.52 9.97
C THR A 194 8.97 -11.22 9.35
N VAL A 195 9.19 -11.98 8.29
CA VAL A 195 8.18 -12.78 7.59
C VAL A 195 8.56 -14.25 7.65
N LYS A 196 7.64 -15.12 8.07
CA LYS A 196 7.77 -16.57 7.94
C LYS A 196 6.69 -17.08 7.01
N TRP A 197 7.07 -17.53 5.83
CA TRP A 197 6.13 -18.08 4.85
C TRP A 197 6.35 -19.58 4.76
N TYR A 198 5.32 -20.40 4.95
CA TYR A 198 5.45 -21.85 4.99
C TYR A 198 4.16 -22.60 4.65
N GLY A 199 4.27 -23.92 4.57
CA GLY A 199 3.12 -24.80 4.36
C GLY A 199 2.52 -24.68 2.96
N ALA A 200 3.30 -24.19 1.99
CA ALA A 200 2.76 -23.97 0.66
C ALA A 200 2.41 -25.29 -0.03
N THR A 201 1.17 -25.35 -0.54
CA THR A 201 0.64 -26.49 -1.28
C THR A 201 0.38 -26.08 -2.73
N TYR A 202 0.41 -27.05 -3.63
CA TYR A 202 0.28 -26.80 -5.07
C TYR A 202 -0.68 -27.81 -5.70
N THR A 203 -1.24 -27.45 -6.85
CA THR A 203 -2.04 -28.40 -7.64
C THR A 203 -1.21 -29.63 -8.07
N PRO A 204 -1.84 -30.80 -8.27
CA PRO A 204 -1.13 -32.02 -8.63
C PRO A 204 -0.32 -31.93 -9.93
N ASP A 205 -0.69 -31.06 -10.85
CA ASP A 205 -0.04 -30.83 -12.15
C ASP A 205 1.02 -29.71 -12.12
N SER A 206 1.23 -29.06 -10.97
CA SER A 206 2.23 -28.01 -10.83
C SER A 206 3.66 -28.55 -10.98
N VAL A 207 4.51 -27.77 -11.67
CA VAL A 207 5.93 -28.07 -11.91
C VAL A 207 6.80 -26.82 -11.68
N PHE A 208 8.07 -27.01 -11.28
CA PHE A 208 8.91 -25.88 -10.84
C PHE A 208 9.19 -24.80 -11.90
N TYR A 209 9.19 -25.20 -13.17
CA TYR A 209 9.39 -24.32 -14.33
C TYR A 209 8.08 -23.74 -14.89
N GLY A 210 6.94 -24.05 -14.27
CA GLY A 210 5.65 -23.45 -14.62
C GLY A 210 5.67 -21.96 -14.31
N GLY A 211 4.97 -21.18 -15.14
CA GLY A 211 4.95 -19.72 -15.09
C GLY A 211 4.23 -19.16 -16.31
N ASP A 212 3.98 -17.86 -16.35
CA ASP A 212 3.13 -17.20 -17.36
C ASP A 212 3.61 -17.45 -18.79
N GLU A 213 4.92 -17.51 -19.01
CA GLU A 213 5.56 -17.76 -20.30
C GLU A 213 5.50 -19.22 -20.79
N THR A 214 5.06 -20.17 -19.95
CA THR A 214 5.05 -21.60 -20.28
C THR A 214 3.63 -22.15 -20.24
N ASN A 215 3.29 -23.21 -20.98
CA ASN A 215 1.97 -23.85 -20.81
C ASN A 215 1.83 -24.66 -19.52
N ALA A 216 2.88 -24.74 -18.69
CA ALA A 216 2.89 -25.55 -17.49
C ALA A 216 2.37 -24.78 -16.28
N ASN A 217 1.65 -25.48 -15.40
CA ASN A 217 1.04 -24.89 -14.21
C ASN A 217 2.03 -24.81 -13.05
N LYS A 218 1.85 -23.79 -12.20
CA LYS A 218 2.56 -23.60 -10.92
C LYS A 218 1.62 -22.88 -9.96
N ASN A 219 0.52 -23.56 -9.67
CA ASN A 219 -0.64 -22.99 -9.01
C ASN A 219 -0.60 -23.34 -7.52
N ILE A 220 -0.51 -22.32 -6.66
CA ILE A 220 -0.49 -22.48 -5.20
C ILE A 220 -1.92 -22.67 -4.70
N THR A 221 -2.18 -23.73 -3.95
CA THR A 221 -3.51 -24.05 -3.39
C THR A 221 -3.69 -23.57 -1.94
N GLY A 222 -2.58 -23.28 -1.26
CA GLY A 222 -2.61 -22.75 0.11
C GLY A 222 -1.21 -22.46 0.65
N TYR A 223 -1.11 -21.62 1.67
CA TYR A 223 0.11 -21.33 2.46
C TYR A 223 -0.26 -20.60 3.77
N THR A 224 0.70 -20.54 4.69
CA THR A 224 0.63 -19.69 5.89
C THR A 224 1.76 -18.68 5.89
N GLN A 225 1.49 -17.44 6.30
CA GLN A 225 2.48 -16.37 6.43
C GLN A 225 2.33 -15.69 7.79
N GLU A 226 3.36 -15.71 8.61
CA GLU A 226 3.44 -14.91 9.84
C GLU A 226 4.27 -13.67 9.55
N VAL A 227 3.75 -12.49 9.89
CA VAL A 227 4.46 -11.21 9.78
C VAL A 227 4.56 -10.62 11.17
N THR A 228 5.78 -10.39 11.66
CA THR A 228 6.03 -9.72 12.93
C THR A 228 6.65 -8.36 12.65
N ASP A 229 5.96 -7.30 13.05
CA ASP A 229 6.45 -5.93 12.90
C ASP A 229 7.59 -5.60 13.88
N ALA A 230 8.19 -4.41 13.74
CA ALA A 230 9.28 -3.95 14.62
C ALA A 230 8.85 -3.75 16.09
N LEU A 231 7.54 -3.77 16.37
CA LEU A 231 6.97 -3.68 17.72
C LEU A 231 6.72 -5.07 18.33
N GLY A 232 6.95 -6.14 17.57
CA GLY A 232 6.70 -7.52 17.99
C GLY A 232 5.24 -7.96 17.86
N ASN A 233 4.38 -7.19 17.17
CA ASN A 233 3.03 -7.61 16.86
C ASN A 233 3.07 -8.59 15.70
N THR A 234 2.44 -9.75 15.87
CA THR A 234 2.37 -10.77 14.82
C THR A 234 1.00 -10.82 14.17
N THR A 235 0.97 -10.77 12.84
CA THR A 235 -0.21 -11.05 12.01
C THR A 235 0.00 -12.34 11.24
N ASN A 236 -0.98 -13.22 11.23
CA ASN A 236 -0.94 -14.48 10.49
C ASN A 236 -1.92 -14.43 9.32
N VAL A 237 -1.45 -14.77 8.12
CA VAL A 237 -2.27 -14.92 6.92
C VAL A 237 -2.32 -16.39 6.54
N ASN A 238 -3.51 -16.95 6.46
CA ASN A 238 -3.75 -18.32 6.02
C ASN A 238 -4.53 -18.30 4.70
N PHE A 239 -3.84 -18.61 3.59
CA PHE A 239 -4.43 -18.75 2.27
C PHE A 239 -4.70 -20.23 2.01
N LYS A 240 -5.92 -20.60 1.63
CA LYS A 240 -6.31 -22.01 1.47
C LYS A 240 -7.43 -22.18 0.47
N ASP A 241 -7.71 -23.44 0.14
CA ASP A 241 -8.81 -23.87 -0.72
C ASP A 241 -8.82 -23.17 -2.09
N ALA A 242 -7.62 -22.78 -2.56
CA ALA A 242 -7.50 -22.13 -3.85
C ALA A 242 -7.63 -23.15 -4.98
N THR A 243 -8.56 -22.88 -5.90
CA THR A 243 -8.83 -23.75 -7.07
C THR A 243 -8.56 -23.00 -8.37
N TYR A 244 -8.31 -23.74 -9.44
CA TYR A 244 -7.88 -23.17 -10.72
C TYR A 244 -8.56 -23.86 -11.91
N SER A 245 -8.83 -23.07 -12.95
CA SER A 245 -9.17 -23.55 -14.29
C SER A 245 -7.98 -23.28 -15.22
N GLY A 246 -7.14 -24.31 -15.42
CA GLY A 246 -5.83 -24.13 -16.03
C GLY A 246 -4.92 -23.30 -15.11
N LYS A 247 -4.50 -22.11 -15.58
CA LYS A 247 -3.74 -21.13 -14.78
C LYS A 247 -4.60 -20.10 -14.07
N LEU A 248 -5.89 -20.05 -14.38
CA LEU A 248 -6.78 -19.00 -13.92
C LEU A 248 -7.34 -19.37 -12.55
N LEU A 249 -7.14 -18.50 -11.56
CA LEU A 249 -7.70 -18.66 -10.22
C LEU A 249 -9.23 -18.71 -10.29
N SER A 250 -9.85 -19.62 -9.55
CA SER A 250 -11.31 -19.83 -9.57
C SER A 250 -11.95 -19.55 -8.22
N THR A 251 -11.32 -19.98 -7.12
CA THR A 251 -11.76 -19.68 -5.75
C THR A 251 -10.55 -19.54 -4.84
N TYR A 252 -10.71 -18.92 -3.67
CA TYR A 252 -9.82 -19.10 -2.51
C TYR A 252 -10.51 -18.66 -1.22
N ILE A 253 -9.95 -19.08 -0.08
CA ILE A 253 -10.23 -18.51 1.25
C ILE A 253 -8.94 -17.91 1.81
N ARG A 254 -9.02 -16.69 2.32
CA ARG A 254 -7.92 -16.02 3.03
C ARG A 254 -8.40 -15.62 4.43
N GLU A 255 -7.68 -16.03 5.45
CA GLU A 255 -7.92 -15.63 6.84
C GLU A 255 -6.73 -14.81 7.34
N VAL A 256 -7.00 -13.68 7.99
CA VAL A 256 -5.99 -12.84 8.62
C VAL A 256 -6.28 -12.77 10.10
N THR A 257 -5.34 -13.23 10.92
CA THR A 257 -5.40 -13.19 12.38
C THR A 257 -4.42 -12.14 12.89
N ASP A 258 -4.92 -11.13 13.60
CA ASP A 258 -4.06 -10.11 14.22
C ASP A 258 -3.35 -10.60 15.50
N ASN A 259 -2.56 -9.73 16.12
CA ASN A 259 -1.81 -10.02 17.35
C ASN A 259 -2.70 -10.20 18.61
N LEU A 260 -3.98 -9.85 18.51
CA LEU A 260 -4.99 -10.05 19.55
C LEU A 260 -5.78 -11.36 19.34
N GLY A 261 -5.59 -12.02 18.19
CA GLY A 261 -6.31 -13.23 17.82
C GLY A 261 -7.64 -12.93 17.13
N ASN A 262 -7.92 -11.68 16.75
CA ASN A 262 -9.10 -11.35 15.97
C ASN A 262 -8.90 -11.82 14.52
N ILE A 263 -9.94 -12.37 13.91
CA ILE A 263 -9.88 -12.99 12.58
C ILE A 263 -10.75 -12.20 11.60
N THR A 264 -10.17 -11.81 10.47
CA THR A 264 -10.89 -11.36 9.27
C THR A 264 -10.81 -12.46 8.21
N LYS A 265 -11.92 -12.76 7.54
CA LYS A 265 -12.01 -13.80 6.51
C LYS A 265 -12.44 -13.22 5.17
N GLU A 266 -11.81 -13.65 4.09
CA GLU A 266 -12.13 -13.34 2.71
C GLU A 266 -12.42 -14.63 1.92
N GLU A 267 -13.50 -14.65 1.15
CA GLU A 267 -13.88 -15.76 0.29
C GLU A 267 -14.11 -15.24 -1.14
N PHE A 268 -13.21 -15.62 -2.04
CA PHE A 268 -13.23 -15.19 -3.44
C PHE A 268 -13.81 -16.28 -4.33
N SER A 269 -14.69 -15.91 -5.26
CA SER A 269 -15.38 -16.84 -6.13
C SER A 269 -15.88 -16.19 -7.42
N ASN A 270 -16.37 -17.03 -8.34
CA ASN A 270 -16.98 -16.63 -9.61
C ASN A 270 -16.15 -15.65 -10.47
N PRO A 271 -14.81 -15.80 -10.58
CA PRO A 271 -14.04 -14.94 -11.45
C PRO A 271 -14.36 -15.25 -12.92
N THR A 272 -14.44 -14.20 -13.72
CA THR A 272 -14.42 -14.34 -15.19
C THR A 272 -13.22 -13.61 -15.76
N TYR A 273 -12.74 -14.07 -16.91
CA TYR A 273 -11.53 -13.57 -17.53
C TYR A 273 -11.78 -13.27 -19.01
N ASP A 274 -11.07 -12.28 -19.54
CA ASP A 274 -11.08 -11.99 -20.97
C ASP A 274 -10.19 -12.96 -21.77
N ASP A 275 -10.15 -12.76 -23.09
CA ASP A 275 -9.32 -13.56 -23.98
C ASP A 275 -7.82 -13.45 -23.67
N ALA A 276 -7.40 -12.28 -23.17
CA ALA A 276 -6.05 -11.99 -22.70
C ALA A 276 -5.78 -12.50 -21.28
N LYS A 277 -6.72 -13.24 -20.67
CA LYS A 277 -6.60 -13.85 -19.34
C LYS A 277 -6.55 -12.84 -18.18
N ARG A 278 -7.09 -11.65 -18.39
CA ARG A 278 -7.24 -10.60 -17.38
C ARG A 278 -8.60 -10.72 -16.70
N LEU A 279 -8.66 -10.43 -15.39
CA LEU A 279 -9.86 -10.58 -14.58
C LEU A 279 -10.92 -9.52 -14.95
N ILE A 280 -12.12 -9.93 -15.37
CA ILE A 280 -13.23 -9.04 -15.74
C ILE A 280 -14.22 -8.85 -14.59
N SER A 281 -14.54 -9.94 -13.89
CA SER A 281 -15.50 -9.93 -12.79
C SER A 281 -15.10 -10.88 -11.68
N TYR A 282 -15.62 -10.67 -10.47
CA TYR A 282 -15.51 -11.61 -9.35
C TYR A 282 -16.58 -11.30 -8.28
N HIS A 283 -16.78 -12.27 -7.38
CA HIS A 283 -17.53 -12.13 -6.14
C HIS A 283 -16.60 -12.34 -4.95
N LEU A 284 -16.62 -11.42 -3.98
CA LEU A 284 -15.81 -11.47 -2.76
C LEU A 284 -16.69 -11.27 -1.53
N VAL A 285 -16.58 -12.18 -0.57
CA VAL A 285 -17.22 -12.08 0.75
C VAL A 285 -16.15 -11.79 1.80
N THR A 286 -16.29 -10.69 2.53
CA THR A 286 -15.41 -10.33 3.64
C THR A 286 -16.19 -10.37 4.95
N THR A 287 -15.73 -11.17 5.90
CA THR A 287 -16.26 -11.22 7.27
C THR A 287 -15.26 -10.57 8.22
N ASP A 288 -15.68 -9.54 8.93
CA ASP A 288 -14.83 -8.87 9.92
C ASP A 288 -14.75 -9.64 11.25
N THR A 289 -13.99 -9.08 12.19
CA THR A 289 -13.73 -9.69 13.51
C THR A 289 -14.98 -9.76 14.40
N PHE A 290 -16.04 -9.02 14.07
CA PHE A 290 -17.32 -9.00 14.76
C PHE A 290 -18.37 -9.87 14.06
N GLY A 291 -18.03 -10.49 12.93
CA GLY A 291 -18.94 -11.28 12.11
C GLY A 291 -19.82 -10.45 11.18
N ASN A 292 -19.54 -9.15 11.00
CA ASN A 292 -20.21 -8.37 9.98
C ASN A 292 -19.69 -8.81 8.61
N VAL A 293 -20.60 -8.93 7.65
CA VAL A 293 -20.29 -9.43 6.31
C VAL A 293 -20.50 -8.32 5.30
N THR A 294 -19.48 -8.11 4.46
CA THR A 294 -19.51 -7.26 3.28
C THR A 294 -19.35 -8.13 2.03
N LEU A 295 -20.22 -7.93 1.05
CA LEU A 295 -20.19 -8.56 -0.26
C LEU A 295 -19.68 -7.55 -1.28
N THR A 296 -18.72 -7.93 -2.11
CA THR A 296 -18.22 -7.11 -3.22
C THR A 296 -18.36 -7.89 -4.52
N ASP A 297 -19.18 -7.37 -5.43
CA ASP A 297 -19.32 -7.87 -6.78
C ASP A 297 -18.70 -6.86 -7.74
N ARG A 298 -17.56 -7.23 -8.35
CA ARG A 298 -16.98 -6.44 -9.45
C ARG A 298 -17.39 -7.06 -10.77
N VAL A 299 -17.88 -6.26 -11.70
CA VAL A 299 -18.34 -6.69 -13.02
C VAL A 299 -17.84 -5.76 -14.11
N SER A 300 -17.78 -6.28 -15.34
CA SER A 300 -17.50 -5.51 -16.56
C SER A 300 -16.18 -4.73 -16.52
N THR A 301 -15.15 -5.25 -15.87
CA THR A 301 -13.83 -4.61 -15.89
C THR A 301 -13.28 -4.63 -17.32
N THR A 302 -12.91 -3.47 -17.85
CA THR A 302 -12.26 -3.36 -19.16
C THR A 302 -10.86 -2.81 -19.02
N TYR A 303 -10.05 -3.08 -20.03
CA TYR A 303 -8.64 -2.72 -20.05
C TYR A 303 -8.28 -2.14 -21.41
N ASN A 304 -7.34 -1.20 -21.42
CA ASN A 304 -6.71 -0.76 -22.65
C ASN A 304 -5.71 -1.81 -23.20
N ASN A 305 -4.99 -1.44 -24.26
CA ASN A 305 -3.98 -2.28 -24.91
C ASN A 305 -2.66 -2.42 -24.12
N LYS A 306 -2.54 -1.77 -22.96
CA LYS A 306 -1.39 -1.85 -22.05
C LYS A 306 -1.75 -2.49 -20.72
N ASP A 307 -2.88 -3.21 -20.69
CA ASP A 307 -3.41 -3.91 -19.52
C ASP A 307 -3.75 -3.00 -18.33
N LEU A 308 -4.02 -1.71 -18.59
CA LEU A 308 -4.50 -0.77 -17.58
C LEU A 308 -6.02 -0.78 -17.56
N VAL A 309 -6.61 -0.86 -16.36
CA VAL A 309 -8.07 -0.83 -16.17
C VAL A 309 -8.62 0.51 -16.63
N THR A 310 -9.56 0.50 -17.59
CA THR A 310 -10.23 1.70 -18.10
C THR A 310 -11.65 1.85 -17.59
N ASP A 311 -12.32 0.75 -17.24
CA ASP A 311 -13.69 0.79 -16.72
C ASP A 311 -13.93 -0.34 -15.73
N TYR A 312 -14.81 -0.13 -14.76
CA TYR A 312 -15.46 -1.21 -14.02
C TYR A 312 -16.78 -0.74 -13.37
N THR A 313 -17.62 -1.71 -13.03
CA THR A 313 -18.74 -1.50 -12.10
C THR A 313 -18.51 -2.38 -10.87
N GLU A 314 -18.68 -1.82 -9.68
CA GLU A 314 -18.52 -2.55 -8.42
C GLU A 314 -19.73 -2.30 -7.52
N ILE A 315 -20.29 -3.37 -6.96
CA ILE A 315 -21.40 -3.32 -6.02
C ILE A 315 -20.88 -3.83 -4.69
N VAL A 316 -20.88 -2.96 -3.68
CA VAL A 316 -20.56 -3.34 -2.29
C VAL A 316 -21.86 -3.36 -1.51
N SER A 317 -22.15 -4.45 -0.80
CA SER A 317 -23.38 -4.56 0.02
C SER A 317 -23.15 -5.28 1.34
N ASP A 318 -24.05 -5.07 2.30
CA ASP A 318 -24.09 -5.82 3.55
C ASP A 318 -25.27 -6.82 3.59
N LEU A 319 -25.33 -7.63 4.65
CA LEU A 319 -26.44 -8.59 4.84
C LEU A 319 -27.79 -7.92 5.15
N GLN A 320 -27.81 -6.63 5.46
CA GLN A 320 -29.03 -5.87 5.69
C GLN A 320 -29.61 -5.28 4.39
N GLY A 321 -28.89 -5.43 3.27
CA GLY A 321 -29.29 -4.95 1.95
C GLY A 321 -28.91 -3.50 1.68
N ASN A 322 -28.09 -2.87 2.52
CA ASN A 322 -27.49 -1.58 2.17
C ASN A 322 -26.47 -1.83 1.07
N SER A 323 -26.38 -0.93 0.08
CA SER A 323 -25.52 -1.18 -1.07
C SER A 323 -25.00 0.11 -1.69
N LEU A 324 -23.79 0.05 -2.22
CA LEU A 324 -23.15 1.11 -2.97
C LEU A 324 -22.70 0.55 -4.31
N THR A 325 -23.25 1.08 -5.41
CA THR A 325 -22.78 0.79 -6.75
C THR A 325 -21.81 1.89 -7.21
N THR A 326 -20.59 1.51 -7.53
CA THR A 326 -19.55 2.38 -8.11
C THR A 326 -19.39 2.07 -9.59
N GLU A 327 -19.58 3.06 -10.45
CA GLU A 327 -19.16 3.02 -11.85
C GLU A 327 -17.89 3.87 -12.00
N TRP A 328 -16.80 3.29 -12.49
CA TRP A 328 -15.52 3.99 -12.63
C TRP A 328 -15.03 3.93 -14.08
N HIS A 329 -14.52 5.05 -14.58
CA HIS A 329 -13.93 5.19 -15.91
C HIS A 329 -12.62 5.97 -15.82
N GLY A 330 -11.51 5.37 -16.24
CA GLY A 330 -10.16 5.95 -16.19
C GLY A 330 -9.54 6.15 -17.58
N GLN A 331 -8.68 7.15 -17.67
CA GLN A 331 -7.94 7.52 -18.86
C GLN A 331 -6.45 7.58 -18.56
N TYR A 332 -5.61 7.14 -19.49
CA TYR A 332 -4.16 7.10 -19.31
C TYR A 332 -3.44 7.70 -20.52
N ASN A 333 -2.25 8.25 -20.29
CA ASN A 333 -1.37 8.70 -21.36
C ASN A 333 -0.41 7.59 -21.85
N ASP A 334 0.50 7.98 -22.74
CA ASP A 334 1.47 7.05 -23.31
C ASP A 334 2.53 6.54 -22.32
N PHE A 335 2.69 7.19 -21.17
CA PHE A 335 3.56 6.78 -20.07
C PHE A 335 2.85 5.90 -19.03
N ASN A 336 1.62 5.47 -19.31
CA ASN A 336 0.78 4.67 -18.38
C ASN A 336 0.35 5.44 -17.12
N GLN A 337 0.47 6.77 -17.14
CA GLN A 337 0.01 7.63 -16.06
C GLN A 337 -1.48 7.88 -16.21
N LEU A 338 -2.24 7.81 -15.12
CA LEU A 338 -3.65 8.16 -15.11
C LEU A 338 -3.79 9.67 -15.40
N THR A 339 -4.51 10.04 -16.46
CA THR A 339 -4.74 11.43 -16.86
C THR A 339 -6.10 11.98 -16.45
N GLY A 340 -6.99 11.08 -16.03
CA GLY A 340 -8.32 11.45 -15.56
C GLY A 340 -9.11 10.22 -15.13
N TYR A 341 -10.08 10.42 -14.24
CA TYR A 341 -11.15 9.44 -14.04
C TYR A 341 -12.49 10.11 -13.73
N THR A 342 -13.57 9.40 -14.04
CA THR A 342 -14.91 9.68 -13.54
C THR A 342 -15.34 8.51 -12.66
N LYS A 343 -15.85 8.82 -11.47
CA LYS A 343 -16.41 7.86 -10.52
C LYS A 343 -17.84 8.27 -10.21
N LYS A 344 -18.80 7.37 -10.36
CA LYS A 344 -20.21 7.58 -10.04
C LYS A 344 -20.63 6.56 -8.99
N ASP A 345 -20.96 7.05 -7.81
CA ASP A 345 -21.40 6.26 -6.66
C ASP A 345 -22.93 6.40 -6.53
N THR A 346 -23.65 5.28 -6.48
CA THR A 346 -25.11 5.21 -6.31
C THR A 346 -25.44 4.37 -5.08
N ASP A 347 -26.06 4.96 -4.05
CA ASP A 347 -26.48 4.22 -2.85
C ASP A 347 -27.78 3.41 -3.06
N GLU A 348 -28.21 2.65 -2.05
CA GLU A 348 -29.42 1.83 -2.11
C GLU A 348 -30.72 2.64 -2.30
N SER A 349 -30.71 3.93 -2.00
CA SER A 349 -31.83 4.85 -2.22
C SER A 349 -31.83 5.46 -3.63
N GLY A 350 -30.82 5.14 -4.46
CA GLY A 350 -30.63 5.72 -5.79
C GLY A 350 -29.99 7.11 -5.77
N ASN A 351 -29.43 7.52 -4.63
CA ASN A 351 -28.72 8.79 -4.50
C ASN A 351 -27.37 8.69 -5.21
N ILE A 352 -27.11 9.64 -6.11
CA ILE A 352 -25.88 9.66 -6.92
C ILE A 352 -24.90 10.72 -6.40
N THR A 353 -23.64 10.33 -6.28
CA THR A 353 -22.48 11.23 -6.15
C THR A 353 -21.52 10.99 -7.30
N GLU A 354 -21.11 12.03 -8.01
CA GLU A 354 -20.13 11.95 -9.10
C GLU A 354 -18.84 12.66 -8.68
N THR A 355 -17.69 12.03 -8.95
CA THR A 355 -16.36 12.60 -8.77
C THR A 355 -15.61 12.52 -10.09
N GLN A 356 -15.08 13.64 -10.56
CA GLN A 356 -14.21 13.71 -11.71
C GLN A 356 -12.84 14.21 -11.28
N TRP A 357 -11.82 13.35 -11.41
CA TRP A 357 -10.43 13.73 -11.21
C TRP A 357 -9.80 13.96 -12.59
N HIS A 358 -9.12 15.08 -12.78
CA HIS A 358 -8.59 15.44 -14.09
C HIS A 358 -7.45 16.45 -13.99
N SER A 359 -6.86 16.72 -15.16
CA SER A 359 -5.73 17.65 -15.30
C SER A 359 -4.55 17.36 -14.35
N PRO A 360 -4.13 16.09 -14.22
CA PRO A 360 -2.93 15.81 -13.46
C PRO A 360 -1.70 16.32 -14.19
N GLU A 361 -0.75 16.82 -13.43
CA GLU A 361 0.60 17.07 -13.92
C GLU A 361 1.56 16.16 -13.16
N TYR A 362 2.46 15.55 -13.91
CA TYR A 362 3.52 14.69 -13.38
C TYR A 362 4.87 15.34 -13.67
N ASP A 363 5.80 15.24 -12.74
CA ASP A 363 7.17 15.65 -13.00
C ASP A 363 7.96 14.58 -13.77
N LYS A 364 9.25 14.87 -14.04
CA LYS A 364 10.13 13.98 -14.81
C LYS A 364 10.44 12.63 -14.14
N TRP A 365 10.08 12.45 -12.87
CA TRP A 365 10.25 11.22 -12.11
C TRP A 365 8.92 10.48 -11.91
N ASP A 366 7.89 10.82 -12.69
CA ASP A 366 6.57 10.20 -12.62
C ASP A 366 5.83 10.44 -11.28
N ARG A 367 6.08 11.61 -10.66
CA ARG A 367 5.44 11.99 -9.40
C ARG A 367 4.34 13.01 -9.64
N LEU A 368 3.17 12.81 -9.05
CA LEU A 368 2.02 13.71 -9.18
C LEU A 368 2.28 15.06 -8.49
N VAL A 369 2.36 16.13 -9.28
CA VAL A 369 2.64 17.49 -8.79
C VAL A 369 1.43 18.41 -8.82
N SER A 370 0.39 18.12 -9.60
CA SER A 370 -0.89 18.83 -9.46
C SER A 370 -2.05 18.01 -9.97
N TYR A 371 -3.27 18.34 -9.55
CA TYR A 371 -4.50 17.74 -10.07
C TYR A 371 -5.72 18.61 -9.76
N LYS A 372 -6.86 18.27 -10.35
CA LYS A 372 -8.17 18.85 -10.04
C LYS A 372 -9.21 17.77 -9.74
N ILE A 373 -10.14 18.07 -8.84
CA ILE A 373 -11.29 17.22 -8.52
C ILE A 373 -12.55 18.06 -8.56
N ASP A 374 -13.49 17.68 -9.42
CA ASP A 374 -14.86 18.19 -9.42
C ASP A 374 -15.76 17.12 -8.77
N LYS A 375 -16.51 17.48 -7.71
CA LYS A 375 -17.48 16.59 -7.07
C LYS A 375 -18.89 17.14 -7.21
N LYS A 376 -19.84 16.30 -7.59
CA LYS A 376 -21.26 16.65 -7.68
C LYS A 376 -22.03 15.77 -6.71
N GLY A 377 -22.55 16.39 -5.65
CA GLY A 377 -23.34 15.71 -4.64
C GLY A 377 -24.83 15.62 -5.00
N LEU A 378 -25.59 15.09 -4.05
CA LEU A 378 -27.01 14.78 -4.19
C LEU A 378 -27.91 15.95 -4.62
N THR A 379 -27.59 17.14 -4.15
CA THR A 379 -28.35 18.36 -4.44
C THR A 379 -27.99 18.96 -5.80
N GLY A 380 -27.12 18.29 -6.57
CA GLY A 380 -26.48 18.86 -7.76
C GLY A 380 -25.41 19.91 -7.42
N VAL A 381 -25.17 20.16 -6.13
CA VAL A 381 -24.10 21.06 -5.66
C VAL A 381 -22.76 20.51 -6.13
N GLN A 382 -22.04 21.35 -6.87
CA GLN A 382 -20.70 21.07 -7.36
C GLN A 382 -19.67 21.69 -6.43
N THR A 383 -18.70 20.92 -5.97
CA THR A 383 -17.49 21.43 -5.34
C THR A 383 -16.29 21.15 -6.22
N LYS A 384 -15.27 22.00 -6.12
CA LYS A 384 -14.02 21.87 -6.86
C LYS A 384 -12.84 21.93 -5.90
N GLU A 385 -11.85 21.11 -6.17
CA GLU A 385 -10.55 21.10 -5.49
C GLU A 385 -9.46 21.17 -6.55
N GLU A 386 -8.51 22.08 -6.38
CA GLU A 386 -7.31 22.17 -7.21
C GLU A 386 -6.10 22.11 -6.28
N THR A 387 -5.18 21.17 -6.52
CA THR A 387 -4.02 20.93 -5.66
C THR A 387 -2.75 21.06 -6.47
N TRP A 388 -1.74 21.75 -5.92
CA TRP A 388 -0.39 21.88 -6.46
C TRP A 388 0.63 21.52 -5.38
N ASN A 389 1.54 20.62 -5.68
CA ASN A 389 2.58 20.13 -4.81
C ASN A 389 3.95 20.47 -5.38
N THR A 390 4.85 20.97 -4.54
CA THR A 390 6.29 21.02 -4.81
C THR A 390 6.94 19.85 -4.08
N LEU A 391 7.71 19.06 -4.83
CA LEU A 391 8.42 17.89 -4.30
C LEU A 391 9.92 18.16 -4.24
N ASP A 392 10.60 17.68 -3.22
CA ASP A 392 12.06 17.67 -3.20
C ASP A 392 12.65 16.51 -4.02
N ASN A 393 13.98 16.36 -3.99
CA ASN A 393 14.68 15.30 -4.72
C ASN A 393 14.39 13.88 -4.19
N TYR A 394 13.78 13.75 -3.01
CA TYR A 394 13.39 12.48 -2.41
C TYR A 394 11.89 12.18 -2.59
N GLY A 395 11.16 12.98 -3.38
CA GLY A 395 9.73 12.78 -3.62
C GLY A 395 8.83 13.24 -2.48
N ARG A 396 9.36 13.96 -1.49
CA ARG A 396 8.58 14.47 -0.37
C ARG A 396 7.97 15.81 -0.71
N VAL A 397 6.73 16.04 -0.29
CA VAL A 397 6.03 17.32 -0.48
C VAL A 397 6.65 18.38 0.42
N THR A 398 7.26 19.42 -0.14
CA THR A 398 7.80 20.58 0.60
C THR A 398 6.85 21.77 0.62
N ASN A 399 5.94 21.85 -0.35
CA ASN A 399 4.84 22.80 -0.35
C ASN A 399 3.61 22.12 -0.98
N SER A 400 2.43 22.33 -0.40
CA SER A 400 1.15 21.96 -0.98
C SER A 400 0.20 23.15 -0.93
N LYS A 401 -0.29 23.58 -2.08
CA LYS A 401 -1.36 24.58 -2.19
C LYS A 401 -2.63 23.90 -2.65
N THR A 402 -3.72 24.12 -1.93
CA THR A 402 -5.05 23.62 -2.29
C THR A 402 -6.06 24.73 -2.34
N LYS A 403 -6.87 24.75 -3.40
CA LYS A 403 -7.98 25.68 -3.57
C LYS A 403 -9.28 24.92 -3.61
N TYR A 404 -10.17 25.20 -2.66
CA TYR A 404 -11.50 24.64 -2.57
C TYR A 404 -12.53 25.67 -3.04
N THR A 405 -13.41 25.27 -3.95
CA THR A 405 -14.58 26.06 -4.38
C THR A 405 -15.83 25.28 -4.02
N ASP A 406 -16.73 25.85 -3.20
CA ASP A 406 -17.98 25.18 -2.85
C ASP A 406 -19.09 25.40 -3.90
N GLY A 407 -20.28 24.84 -3.64
CA GLY A 407 -21.46 24.96 -4.50
C GLY A 407 -21.99 26.38 -4.73
N LEU A 408 -21.61 27.32 -3.87
CA LEU A 408 -21.97 28.73 -3.96
C LEU A 408 -20.87 29.54 -4.64
N GLY A 409 -19.79 28.90 -5.10
CA GLY A 409 -18.63 29.55 -5.68
C GLY A 409 -17.68 30.15 -4.64
N VAL A 410 -17.86 29.82 -3.36
CA VAL A 410 -17.03 30.32 -2.28
C VAL A 410 -15.67 29.64 -2.34
N VAL A 411 -14.62 30.45 -2.38
CA VAL A 411 -13.24 29.96 -2.47
C VAL A 411 -12.57 30.00 -1.10
N THR A 412 -11.96 28.88 -0.71
CA THR A 412 -11.01 28.78 0.39
C THR A 412 -9.67 28.33 -0.17
N GLU A 413 -8.59 29.01 0.20
CA GLU A 413 -7.22 28.58 -0.15
C GLU A 413 -6.50 28.09 1.10
N GLU A 414 -5.75 27.02 0.95
CA GLU A 414 -4.84 26.46 1.95
C GLU A 414 -3.45 26.32 1.32
N ASP A 415 -2.41 26.77 2.02
CA ASP A 415 -1.02 26.63 1.62
C ASP A 415 -0.26 26.03 2.80
N THR A 416 0.36 24.87 2.60
CA THR A 416 1.14 24.18 3.62
C THR A 416 2.58 24.00 3.18
N ILE A 417 3.51 24.51 3.97
CA ILE A 417 4.96 24.36 3.78
C ILE A 417 5.47 23.28 4.74
N TYR A 418 6.26 22.33 4.25
CA TYR A 418 6.88 21.26 5.03
C TYR A 418 8.40 21.37 4.97
N THR A 419 9.06 21.12 6.10
CA THR A 419 10.53 21.06 6.19
C THR A 419 10.95 19.73 6.79
N TYR A 420 12.01 19.14 6.24
CA TYR A 420 12.52 17.85 6.68
C TYR A 420 14.00 17.93 7.04
N ASN A 421 14.43 17.10 7.99
CA ASN A 421 15.85 16.91 8.27
C ASN A 421 16.53 15.92 7.30
N ASN A 422 17.82 15.69 7.52
CA ASN A 422 18.66 14.76 6.74
C ASN A 422 18.36 13.28 6.98
N LYS A 423 17.58 12.93 8.03
CA LYS A 423 17.05 11.57 8.27
C LYS A 423 15.65 11.37 7.69
N HIS A 424 15.22 12.30 6.86
CA HIS A 424 13.92 12.30 6.23
C HIS A 424 12.70 12.51 7.14
N GLN A 425 12.90 13.02 8.35
CA GLN A 425 11.83 13.29 9.31
C GLN A 425 11.29 14.71 9.12
N LEU A 426 9.98 14.91 9.27
CA LEU A 426 9.31 16.20 9.19
C LEU A 426 9.67 17.04 10.44
N THR A 427 10.44 18.11 10.30
CA THR A 427 10.84 18.96 11.43
C THR A 427 9.93 20.15 11.65
N SER A 428 9.20 20.58 10.62
CA SER A 428 8.17 21.61 10.78
C SER A 428 7.15 21.61 9.67
N SER A 429 5.95 22.11 9.97
CA SER A 429 4.91 22.42 9.00
C SER A 429 4.31 23.81 9.29
N SER A 430 3.86 24.51 8.24
CA SER A 430 3.18 25.79 8.35
C SER A 430 2.02 25.83 7.38
N THR A 431 0.79 25.81 7.88
CA THR A 431 -0.45 25.84 7.10
C THR A 431 -1.11 27.20 7.25
N THR A 432 -1.29 27.90 6.13
CA THR A 432 -2.09 29.13 6.04
C THR A 432 -3.38 28.83 5.30
N ARG A 433 -4.51 29.07 5.96
CA ARG A 433 -5.84 28.99 5.36
C ARG A 433 -6.48 30.37 5.32
N LYS A 434 -6.98 30.75 4.15
CA LYS A 434 -7.77 31.97 3.97
C LYS A 434 -9.19 31.59 3.58
N ASP A 435 -10.15 31.96 4.42
CA ASP A 435 -11.55 31.78 4.10
C ASP A 435 -12.14 32.98 3.33
N GLN A 436 -13.39 32.84 2.94
CA GLN A 436 -14.14 33.82 2.16
C GLN A 436 -14.36 35.16 2.86
N THR A 437 -14.35 35.16 4.19
CA THR A 437 -14.52 36.37 5.00
C THR A 437 -13.21 37.15 5.11
N GLY A 438 -12.12 36.60 4.54
CA GLY A 438 -10.78 37.14 4.67
C GLY A 438 -10.10 36.76 5.99
N VAL A 439 -10.73 35.90 6.79
CA VAL A 439 -10.10 35.38 8.01
C VAL A 439 -8.97 34.47 7.61
N ILE A 440 -7.79 34.79 8.15
CA ILE A 440 -6.56 34.03 7.93
C ILE A 440 -6.32 33.22 9.18
N THR A 441 -6.29 31.90 9.02
CA THR A 441 -5.85 30.95 10.04
C THR A 441 -4.46 30.47 9.68
N LEU A 442 -3.50 30.59 10.59
CA LEU A 442 -2.15 30.07 10.47
C LEU A 442 -1.95 29.01 11.55
N ARG A 443 -1.45 27.85 11.15
CA ARG A 443 -1.00 26.79 12.05
C ARG A 443 0.46 26.48 11.74
N GLU A 444 1.33 26.70 12.72
CA GLU A 444 2.74 26.31 12.64
C GLU A 444 2.97 25.17 13.63
N SER A 445 3.74 24.17 13.23
CA SER A 445 4.16 23.06 14.07
C SER A 445 5.66 22.82 13.87
N SER A 446 6.42 22.65 14.95
CA SER A 446 7.79 22.13 14.95
C SER A 446 7.84 20.78 15.66
N TYR A 447 8.78 19.93 15.25
CA TYR A 447 8.94 18.58 15.79
C TYR A 447 10.40 18.27 16.07
N ASP A 448 10.68 17.85 17.31
CA ASP A 448 11.97 17.33 17.72
C ASP A 448 11.92 15.81 17.87
N TYR A 449 12.99 15.14 17.43
CA TYR A 449 13.09 13.69 17.47
C TYR A 449 14.23 13.21 18.36
N ASP A 450 14.03 12.10 19.05
CA ASP A 450 15.12 11.41 19.72
C ASP A 450 15.96 10.57 18.77
N LYS A 451 16.97 9.87 19.32
CA LYS A 451 17.86 9.00 18.55
C LYS A 451 17.16 7.80 17.88
N TYR A 452 15.97 7.43 18.33
CA TYR A 452 15.14 6.36 17.76
C TYR A 452 14.13 6.91 16.74
N GLY A 453 14.15 8.22 16.47
CA GLY A 453 13.26 8.85 15.50
C GLY A 453 11.84 9.09 15.99
N ARG A 454 11.65 9.20 17.31
CA ARG A 454 10.34 9.43 17.92
C ARG A 454 10.21 10.89 18.32
N ILE A 455 9.01 11.46 18.17
CA ILE A 455 8.75 12.86 18.51
C ILE A 455 8.85 13.03 20.03
N VAL A 456 9.82 13.82 20.51
CA VAL A 456 9.97 14.13 21.94
C VAL A 456 9.41 15.50 22.30
N ASN A 457 9.31 16.40 21.33
CA ASN A 457 8.70 17.72 21.51
C ASN A 457 7.93 18.14 20.26
N THR A 458 6.81 18.82 20.47
CA THR A 458 6.03 19.49 19.44
C THR A 458 5.69 20.90 19.91
N ASP A 459 6.03 21.92 19.15
CA ASP A 459 5.55 23.29 19.42
C ASP A 459 4.56 23.70 18.33
N ASN A 460 3.32 23.99 18.74
CA ASN A 460 2.25 24.43 17.88
C ASN A 460 1.93 25.90 18.12
N ILE A 461 1.81 26.68 17.05
CA ILE A 461 1.32 28.05 17.08
C ILE A 461 0.09 28.12 16.20
N TYR A 462 -1.05 28.42 16.80
CA TYR A 462 -2.30 28.70 16.10
C TYR A 462 -2.54 30.19 16.14
N SER A 463 -2.73 30.83 14.99
CA SER A 463 -3.18 32.21 14.97
C SER A 463 -4.33 32.45 14.01
N GLN A 464 -5.23 33.32 14.42
CA GLN A 464 -6.38 33.74 13.62
C GLN A 464 -6.35 35.25 13.51
N THR A 465 -6.45 35.78 12.29
CA THR A 465 -6.55 37.21 12.04
C THR A 465 -7.96 37.55 11.57
N ILE A 466 -8.70 38.33 12.36
CA ILE A 466 -10.05 38.82 12.06
C ILE A 466 -10.02 40.34 12.13
N ASP A 467 -10.34 41.03 11.03
CA ASP A 467 -10.38 42.50 10.96
C ASP A 467 -9.09 43.19 11.47
N GLY A 468 -7.93 42.57 11.22
CA GLY A 468 -6.62 43.05 11.67
C GLY A 468 -6.24 42.68 13.11
N ASN A 469 -7.15 42.10 13.90
CA ASN A 469 -6.84 41.58 15.24
C ASN A 469 -6.32 40.14 15.14
N LYS A 470 -5.09 39.93 15.63
CA LYS A 470 -4.45 38.61 15.65
C LYS A 470 -4.62 37.94 17.02
N LEU A 471 -5.38 36.86 17.05
CA LEU A 471 -5.49 35.96 18.21
C LEU A 471 -4.42 34.88 18.07
N VAL A 472 -3.65 34.60 19.12
CA VAL A 472 -2.58 33.60 19.08
C VAL A 472 -2.76 32.63 20.23
N THR A 473 -2.80 31.33 19.93
CA THR A 473 -2.67 30.26 20.91
C THR A 473 -1.35 29.54 20.66
N LYS A 474 -0.58 29.30 21.73
CA LYS A 474 0.62 28.45 21.67
C LYS A 474 0.36 27.17 22.44
N GLU A 475 0.92 26.07 21.97
CA GLU A 475 0.85 24.78 22.63
C GLU A 475 2.18 24.05 22.49
N GLU A 476 2.84 23.76 23.60
CA GLU A 476 4.08 22.99 23.67
C GLU A 476 3.73 21.61 24.23
N ILE A 477 4.14 20.54 23.54
CA ILE A 477 3.87 19.16 23.94
C ILE A 477 5.18 18.41 24.02
N SER A 478 5.51 17.91 25.22
CA SER A 478 6.69 17.08 25.42
C SER A 478 6.30 15.65 25.77
N TYR A 479 7.02 14.68 25.19
CA TYR A 479 6.80 13.25 25.38
C TYR A 479 8.01 12.60 26.04
N THR A 480 7.76 11.80 27.08
CA THR A 480 8.73 10.85 27.61
C THR A 480 8.28 9.44 27.30
N TYR A 481 9.20 8.55 26.95
CA TYR A 481 8.89 7.17 26.56
C TYR A 481 9.51 6.16 27.54
N TYR A 482 8.84 5.01 27.72
CA TYR A 482 9.36 3.92 28.58
C TYR A 482 10.59 3.21 27.99
N ASN A 483 10.56 3.00 26.68
CA ASN A 483 11.50 2.13 25.96
C ASN A 483 11.49 2.55 24.48
N SER A 484 12.32 1.94 23.62
CA SER A 484 12.38 2.23 22.18
C SER A 484 11.08 1.95 21.40
N PHE A 485 10.11 1.25 21.97
CA PHE A 485 8.87 0.81 21.31
C PHE A 485 7.76 1.87 21.33
N CYS A 486 8.12 3.16 21.26
CA CYS A 486 7.18 4.30 21.14
C CYS A 486 6.08 4.41 22.21
N LYS A 487 6.18 3.69 23.34
CA LYS A 487 5.21 3.81 24.43
C LYS A 487 5.42 5.07 25.24
N VAL A 488 4.46 5.98 25.15
CA VAL A 488 4.45 7.23 25.91
C VAL A 488 4.31 6.89 27.38
N LYS A 489 5.33 7.22 28.16
CA LYS A 489 5.34 7.15 29.62
C LYS A 489 4.62 8.35 30.22
N SER A 490 4.90 9.53 29.69
CA SER A 490 4.22 10.75 30.07
C SER A 490 4.15 11.73 28.92
N GLN A 491 3.11 12.56 28.97
CA GLN A 491 2.88 13.68 28.09
C GLN A 491 2.72 14.93 28.95
N TYR A 492 3.46 15.97 28.63
CA TYR A 492 3.29 17.29 29.20
C TYR A 492 2.77 18.22 28.11
N VAL A 493 1.69 18.94 28.37
CA VAL A 493 1.08 19.92 27.47
C VAL A 493 1.04 21.26 28.17
N LYS A 494 1.64 22.27 27.56
CA LYS A 494 1.55 23.66 28.00
C LYS A 494 0.83 24.46 26.93
N ARG A 495 -0.33 25.02 27.26
CA ARG A 495 -1.11 25.88 26.36
C ARG A 495 -1.14 27.31 26.87
N ILE A 496 -0.95 28.27 25.99
CA ILE A 496 -1.13 29.70 26.26
C ILE A 496 -2.20 30.20 25.30
N ASP A 497 -3.32 30.67 25.82
CA ASP A 497 -4.42 31.19 25.01
C ASP A 497 -4.18 32.64 24.54
N PRO A 498 -5.07 33.22 23.70
CA PRO A 498 -4.90 34.60 23.23
C PRO A 498 -4.96 35.67 24.34
N ALA A 499 -5.52 35.36 25.51
CA ALA A 499 -5.53 36.24 26.68
C ALA A 499 -4.25 36.10 27.53
N GLY A 500 -3.35 35.18 27.16
CA GLY A 500 -2.13 34.88 27.89
C GLY A 500 -2.35 33.96 29.09
N VAL A 501 -3.52 33.31 29.21
CA VAL A 501 -3.80 32.33 30.25
C VAL A 501 -3.01 31.05 29.93
N GLU A 502 -2.23 30.61 30.91
CA GLU A 502 -1.43 29.39 30.80
C GLU A 502 -2.20 28.21 31.41
N THR A 503 -2.35 27.14 30.66
CA THR A 503 -2.88 25.85 31.12
C THR A 503 -1.81 24.79 30.94
N LEU A 504 -1.52 24.06 32.00
CA LEU A 504 -0.62 22.91 32.01
C LEU A 504 -1.43 21.63 32.18
N SER A 505 -1.12 20.60 31.40
CA SER A 505 -1.60 19.25 31.60
C SER A 505 -0.42 18.30 31.63
N GLU A 506 -0.36 17.43 32.64
CA GLU A 506 0.58 16.32 32.68
C GLU A 506 -0.21 15.03 32.77
N THR A 507 -0.01 14.15 31.78
CA THR A 507 -0.59 12.81 31.76
C THR A 507 0.51 11.78 31.88
N THR A 508 0.40 10.88 32.85
CA THR A 508 1.25 9.69 32.97
C THR A 508 0.45 8.46 32.58
N TYR A 509 1.11 7.52 31.91
CA TYR A 509 0.49 6.29 31.41
C TYR A 509 1.23 5.09 31.98
N GLU A 510 0.51 4.08 32.43
CA GLU A 510 1.07 2.78 32.77
C GLU A 510 0.47 1.69 31.90
N TYR A 511 1.27 0.67 31.60
CA TYR A 511 0.87 -0.44 30.75
C TYR A 511 0.97 -1.74 31.54
N ASN A 512 0.03 -2.65 31.34
CA ASN A 512 0.08 -3.99 31.92
C ASN A 512 1.14 -4.88 31.23
N SER A 513 1.30 -6.10 31.73
CA SER A 513 2.21 -7.11 31.18
C SER A 513 1.91 -7.52 29.74
N PHE A 514 0.70 -7.26 29.24
CA PHE A 514 0.30 -7.48 27.85
C PHE A 514 0.51 -6.26 26.96
N ASN A 515 1.21 -5.25 27.46
CA ASN A 515 1.47 -4.00 26.77
C ASN A 515 0.24 -3.11 26.52
N LEU A 516 -0.91 -3.40 27.14
CA LEU A 516 -2.13 -2.60 27.04
C LEU A 516 -2.12 -1.48 28.10
N LEU A 517 -2.69 -0.32 27.78
CA LEU A 517 -2.79 0.81 28.70
C LEU A 517 -3.65 0.40 29.91
N SER A 518 -3.07 0.26 31.10
CA SER A 518 -3.79 -0.17 32.31
C SER A 518 -4.22 0.99 33.18
N HIS A 519 -3.48 2.10 33.13
CA HIS A 519 -3.71 3.23 34.01
C HIS A 519 -3.27 4.52 33.32
N ALA A 520 -4.03 5.59 33.51
CA ALA A 520 -3.67 6.92 33.07
C ALA A 520 -4.04 7.94 34.15
N VAL A 521 -3.09 8.82 34.52
CA VAL A 521 -3.33 9.90 35.48
C VAL A 521 -3.02 11.22 34.80
N ALA A 522 -4.04 12.06 34.63
CA ALA A 522 -3.93 13.41 34.10
C ALA A 522 -4.10 14.45 35.22
N THR A 523 -3.19 15.41 35.29
CA THR A 523 -3.27 16.56 36.20
C THR A 523 -3.33 17.83 35.38
N TYR A 524 -4.36 18.63 35.57
CA TYR A 524 -4.56 19.90 34.89
C TYR A 524 -4.33 21.05 35.87
N THR A 525 -3.48 22.00 35.51
CA THR A 525 -3.23 23.22 36.27
C THR A 525 -3.52 24.43 35.39
N GLU A 526 -4.51 25.24 35.77
CA GLU A 526 -4.80 26.51 35.11
C GLU A 526 -4.20 27.66 35.93
N TYR A 527 -3.55 28.60 35.25
CA TYR A 527 -3.01 29.82 35.83
C TYR A 527 -3.77 31.02 35.28
N CYS A 528 -4.85 31.42 35.95
CA CYS A 528 -5.61 32.61 35.59
C CYS A 528 -4.94 33.87 36.14
N LEU A 529 -4.79 34.90 35.30
CA LEU A 529 -4.44 36.25 35.72
C LEU A 529 -5.71 37.04 36.06
N SER A 530 -6.39 36.71 37.16
CA SER A 530 -7.39 37.64 37.73
C SER A 530 -6.62 38.61 38.62
N ASP A 531 -6.74 39.93 38.43
CA ASP A 531 -6.14 40.97 39.29
C ASP A 531 -4.60 41.04 39.40
N GLY A 532 -3.88 40.26 38.57
CA GLY A 532 -2.42 40.15 38.62
C GLY A 532 -1.91 39.08 39.59
N LYS A 533 -2.80 38.30 40.23
CA LYS A 533 -2.44 37.12 41.01
C LYS A 533 -2.78 35.85 40.24
N ALA A 534 -1.81 34.94 40.16
CA ALA A 534 -2.02 33.61 39.61
C ALA A 534 -2.91 32.80 40.57
N VAL A 535 -4.13 32.47 40.15
CA VAL A 535 -4.97 31.50 40.85
C VAL A 535 -4.67 30.13 40.27
N LYS A 536 -4.19 29.20 41.11
CA LYS A 536 -3.89 27.82 40.73
C LYS A 536 -5.15 26.97 40.89
N VAL A 537 -5.75 26.56 39.79
CA VAL A 537 -6.87 25.60 39.77
C VAL A 537 -6.30 24.25 39.39
N ILE A 538 -6.44 23.24 40.27
CA ILE A 538 -5.95 21.88 40.00
C ILE A 538 -7.15 20.97 39.84
N THR A 539 -7.24 20.29 38.70
CA THR A 539 -8.13 19.13 38.56
C THR A 539 -7.30 17.91 38.21
N ALA A 540 -7.74 16.73 38.63
CA ALA A 540 -7.06 15.47 38.34
C ALA A 540 -8.06 14.43 37.84
N GLU A 541 -7.64 13.63 36.88
CA GLU A 541 -8.36 12.48 36.35
C GLU A 541 -7.48 11.25 36.48
N ASP A 542 -8.01 10.20 37.11
CA ASP A 542 -7.35 8.92 37.31
C ASP A 542 -8.23 7.84 36.66
N THR A 543 -7.75 7.27 35.57
CA THR A 543 -8.48 6.29 34.77
C THR A 543 -7.80 4.93 34.83
N THR A 544 -8.52 3.93 35.31
CA THR A 544 -8.09 2.53 35.29
C THR A 544 -8.82 1.76 34.19
N TYR A 545 -8.07 0.99 33.40
CA TYR A 545 -8.60 0.18 32.30
C TYR A 545 -8.44 -1.31 32.64
N ASN A 546 -9.56 -2.03 32.66
CA ASN A 546 -9.58 -3.47 32.88
C ASN A 546 -9.90 -4.17 31.57
N TYR A 547 -9.09 -5.15 31.23
CA TYR A 547 -9.27 -5.97 30.04
C TYR A 547 -9.67 -7.37 30.42
N ASN A 548 -10.56 -7.97 29.65
CA ASN A 548 -10.89 -9.36 29.80
C ASN A 548 -9.73 -10.25 29.31
N LYS A 549 -9.88 -11.57 29.46
CA LYS A 549 -8.87 -12.56 29.04
C LYS A 549 -8.55 -12.55 27.53
N TYR A 550 -9.40 -11.92 26.72
CA TYR A 550 -9.22 -11.75 25.28
C TYR A 550 -8.62 -10.39 24.92
N LYS A 551 -8.08 -9.66 25.90
CA LYS A 551 -7.48 -8.32 25.73
C LYS A 551 -8.48 -7.26 25.25
N GLN A 552 -9.79 -7.51 25.38
CA GLN A 552 -10.82 -6.53 25.08
C GLN A 552 -11.10 -5.69 26.32
N LEU A 553 -11.27 -4.39 26.15
CA LEU A 553 -11.62 -3.48 27.24
C LEU A 553 -12.98 -3.88 27.81
N GLU A 554 -13.01 -4.26 29.07
CA GLU A 554 -14.23 -4.69 29.78
C GLU A 554 -14.83 -3.51 30.56
N THR A 555 -13.99 -2.78 31.28
CA THR A 555 -14.39 -1.59 32.02
C THR A 555 -13.29 -0.55 31.99
N SER A 556 -13.69 0.72 31.98
CA SER A 556 -12.84 1.86 32.31
C SER A 556 -13.49 2.60 33.47
N ILE A 557 -12.75 2.88 34.53
CA ILE A 557 -13.24 3.62 35.69
C ILE A 557 -12.45 4.91 35.75
N THR A 558 -13.13 6.06 35.67
CA THR A 558 -12.49 7.38 35.77
C THR A 558 -12.89 8.06 37.06
N LYS A 559 -11.91 8.35 37.91
CA LYS A 559 -12.09 9.20 39.09
C LYS A 559 -11.62 10.60 38.76
N ARG A 560 -12.54 11.56 38.82
CA ARG A 560 -12.23 12.97 38.62
C ARG A 560 -12.31 13.71 39.94
N LYS A 561 -11.28 14.51 40.22
CA LYS A 561 -11.22 15.44 41.35
C LYS A 561 -11.23 16.86 40.82
N ASP A 562 -12.26 17.61 41.18
CA ASP A 562 -12.36 19.01 40.79
C ASP A 562 -11.50 19.93 41.67
N ALA A 563 -11.52 21.22 41.38
CA ALA A 563 -10.74 22.23 42.09
C ALA A 563 -11.16 22.44 43.55
N ALA A 564 -12.41 22.09 43.89
CA ALA A 564 -12.89 22.09 45.27
C ALA A 564 -12.54 20.80 46.01
N GLY A 565 -11.89 19.85 45.33
CA GLY A 565 -11.54 18.54 45.85
C GLY A 565 -12.71 17.55 45.88
N VAL A 566 -13.82 17.88 45.22
CA VAL A 566 -14.98 16.99 45.10
C VAL A 566 -14.63 15.89 44.09
N GLU A 567 -14.84 14.65 44.50
CA GLU A 567 -14.56 13.48 43.68
C GLU A 567 -15.84 12.96 43.03
N SER A 568 -15.75 12.65 41.74
CA SER A 568 -16.79 11.98 40.95
C SER A 568 -16.22 10.74 40.28
N ILE A 569 -17.01 9.69 40.14
CA ILE A 569 -16.62 8.44 39.49
C ILE A 569 -17.55 8.21 38.30
N ASN A 570 -16.97 8.00 37.13
CA ASN A 570 -17.65 7.61 35.90
C ASN A 570 -17.24 6.23 35.44
#